data_AF-A0A328BJY6-F1
#
_entry.id   AF-A0A328BJY6-F1
#
_cell.length_a   1.000
_cell.length_b   1.000
_cell.length_c   1.000
_cell.angle_alpha   90.00
_cell.angle_beta   90.00
_cell.angle_gamma   90.00
#
_symmetry.space_group_name_H-M   'P 1'
#
loop_
_entity.id
_entity.type
_entity.pdbx_description
1 polymer ?
#
loop_
_entity_poly.entity_id
_entity_poly.type
_entity_poly.pdbx_seq_one_letter_code
_entity_poly.pdbx_strand_id
1 'polypeptide(L)'
;MQFEVGGSYDELIDFGRQLQQYPLVYFNDEQEYQAVFQKGKNRPRFLWYFRIEVFAYKTNGAAAVKMVYDNNAAAEYRNRAAFSIRTSPASIVELGHLLATWKPTEQAEVVWVADE
;
A
#
# COMPACT_ATOMS: atom_id res chain seq x y z
N MET A 1 14.80 7.33 5.73
CA MET A 1 14.65 5.95 6.26
C MET A 1 14.71 5.04 5.06
N GLN A 2 15.78 4.26 4.92
CA GLN A 2 16.03 3.41 3.76
C GLN A 2 15.44 2.02 4.04
N PHE A 3 14.54 1.53 3.18
CA PHE A 3 13.91 0.22 3.33
C PHE A 3 14.69 -0.83 2.53
N GLU A 4 15.37 -1.75 3.21
CA GLU A 4 15.91 -2.95 2.55
C GLU A 4 14.82 -4.01 2.46
N VAL A 5 14.33 -4.26 1.25
CA VAL A 5 13.26 -5.22 0.99
C VAL A 5 13.84 -6.54 0.45
N GLY A 6 14.61 -7.23 1.30
CA GLY A 6 15.11 -8.58 1.01
C GLY A 6 13.94 -9.57 0.93
N GLY A 7 13.66 -10.10 -0.27
CA GLY A 7 12.61 -11.12 -0.52
C GLY A 7 11.21 -10.58 -0.84
N SER A 8 11.10 -9.38 -1.38
CA SER A 8 9.84 -8.62 -1.39
C SER A 8 9.42 -8.03 -2.75
N TYR A 9 10.24 -8.23 -3.77
CA TYR A 9 10.08 -7.51 -5.03
C TYR A 9 8.84 -7.98 -5.81
N ASP A 10 8.68 -9.30 -5.95
CA ASP A 10 7.58 -9.88 -6.70
C ASP A 10 6.21 -9.61 -6.04
N GLU A 11 6.13 -9.69 -4.71
CA GLU A 11 4.89 -9.36 -3.97
C GLU A 11 4.47 -7.90 -4.15
N LEU A 12 5.44 -6.99 -4.26
CA LEU A 12 5.15 -5.57 -4.50
C LEU A 12 4.71 -5.34 -5.94
N ILE A 13 5.32 -6.04 -6.91
CA ILE A 13 4.88 -6.04 -8.30
C ILE A 13 3.45 -6.55 -8.41
N ASP A 14 3.14 -7.66 -7.74
CA ASP A 14 1.81 -8.26 -7.76
C ASP A 14 0.77 -7.35 -7.10
N PHE A 15 1.14 -6.67 -6.01
CA PHE A 15 0.30 -5.61 -5.45
C PHE A 15 0.08 -4.48 -6.46
N GLY A 16 1.12 -4.01 -7.16
CA GLY A 16 0.99 -3.02 -8.23
C GLY A 16 0.03 -3.47 -9.35
N ARG A 17 0.11 -4.73 -9.77
CA ARG A 17 -0.81 -5.32 -10.76
C ARG A 17 -2.25 -5.38 -10.27
N GLN A 18 -2.48 -5.64 -8.98
CA GLN A 18 -3.82 -5.57 -8.40
C GLN A 18 -4.38 -4.14 -8.48
N LEU A 19 -3.57 -3.13 -8.13
CA LEU A 19 -3.98 -1.72 -8.18
C LEU A 19 -4.33 -1.24 -9.60
N GLN A 20 -3.69 -1.78 -10.64
CA GLN A 20 -4.03 -1.47 -12.03
C GLN A 20 -5.45 -1.90 -12.43
N GLN A 21 -6.06 -2.80 -11.66
CA GLN A 21 -7.44 -3.25 -11.88
C GLN A 21 -8.46 -2.37 -11.15
N TYR A 22 -8.04 -1.37 -10.36
CA TYR A 22 -8.95 -0.48 -9.63
C TYR A 22 -9.87 0.29 -10.60
N PRO A 23 -11.17 0.49 -10.28
CA PRO A 23 -11.90 0.04 -9.08
C PRO A 23 -12.54 -1.37 -9.21
N LEU A 24 -12.20 -2.13 -10.24
CA LEU A 24 -13.01 -3.26 -10.72
C LEU A 24 -12.79 -4.54 -9.92
N VAL A 25 -13.65 -4.81 -8.94
CA VAL A 25 -14.19 -6.16 -8.70
C VAL A 25 -15.65 -6.07 -8.25
N TYR A 26 -16.57 -6.68 -9.00
CA TYR A 26 -17.97 -6.90 -8.59
C TYR A 26 -18.09 -8.27 -7.91
N PHE A 27 -18.70 -8.33 -6.73
CA PHE A 27 -19.20 -9.58 -6.12
C PHE A 27 -20.66 -9.39 -5.73
N ASN A 28 -21.59 -10.11 -6.38
CA ASN A 28 -22.99 -10.21 -5.94
C ASN A 28 -23.69 -8.88 -5.63
N ASP A 29 -23.62 -7.89 -6.52
CA ASP A 29 -24.23 -6.54 -6.35
C ASP A 29 -23.69 -5.71 -5.17
N GLU A 30 -22.60 -6.15 -4.51
CA GLU A 30 -21.84 -5.38 -3.52
C GLU A 30 -20.37 -5.27 -3.96
N GLN A 31 -19.87 -4.04 -4.14
CA GLN A 31 -18.45 -3.79 -4.43
C GLN A 31 -17.74 -3.26 -3.18
N GLU A 32 -16.80 -4.04 -2.64
CA GLU A 32 -15.71 -3.50 -1.84
C GLU A 32 -14.39 -3.93 -2.49
N TYR A 33 -13.81 -3.04 -3.32
CA TYR A 33 -12.43 -3.21 -3.75
C TYR A 33 -11.53 -2.95 -2.54
N GLN A 34 -10.75 -3.96 -2.17
CA GLN A 34 -9.70 -3.84 -1.16
C GLN A 34 -8.43 -4.55 -1.66
N ALA A 35 -7.35 -3.79 -1.88
CA ALA A 35 -6.03 -4.35 -2.14
C ALA A 35 -5.13 -4.10 -0.93
N VAL A 36 -4.39 -5.13 -0.49
CA VAL A 36 -3.56 -5.05 0.71
C VAL A 36 -2.17 -5.60 0.42
N PHE A 37 -1.16 -4.77 0.63
CA PHE A 37 0.23 -5.21 0.75
C PHE A 37 0.62 -5.20 2.22
N GLN A 38 1.22 -6.28 2.71
CA GLN A 38 1.63 -6.38 4.11
C GLN A 38 2.95 -7.13 4.25
N LYS A 39 3.84 -6.58 5.06
CA LYS A 39 5.08 -7.23 5.50
C LYS A 39 5.27 -7.10 7.01
N GLY A 40 6.01 -8.06 7.57
CA GLY A 40 6.15 -8.18 9.03
C GLY A 40 4.84 -8.56 9.71
N LYS A 41 4.75 -8.39 11.04
CA LYS A 41 3.50 -8.61 11.79
C LYS A 41 3.36 -7.60 12.90
N ASN A 42 2.13 -7.09 13.09
CA ASN A 42 1.79 -6.15 14.14
C ASN A 42 1.64 -6.86 15.50
N ARG A 43 2.74 -7.38 16.05
CA ARG A 43 2.79 -7.97 17.40
C ARG A 43 4.17 -7.73 18.03
N PRO A 44 4.27 -7.58 19.37
CA PRO A 44 5.53 -7.23 20.05
C PRO A 44 6.73 -8.16 19.81
N ARG A 45 6.49 -9.41 19.37
CA ARG A 45 7.55 -10.40 19.10
C ARG A 45 8.19 -10.29 17.71
N PHE A 46 7.69 -9.42 16.84
CA PHE A 46 8.22 -9.24 15.48
C PHE A 46 8.96 -7.92 15.37
N LEU A 47 10.03 -7.90 14.56
CA LEU A 47 10.91 -6.75 14.42
C LEU A 47 10.21 -5.50 13.88
N TRP A 48 9.20 -5.66 13.03
CA TRP A 48 8.47 -4.55 12.42
C TRP A 48 7.17 -5.03 11.76
N TYR A 49 6.37 -4.05 11.36
CA TYR A 49 5.13 -4.18 10.62
C TYR A 49 4.99 -3.06 9.60
N PHE A 50 4.59 -3.41 8.38
CA PHE A 50 4.23 -2.47 7.35
C PHE A 50 2.99 -2.97 6.60
N ARG A 51 2.01 -2.10 6.39
CA ARG A 51 0.79 -2.40 5.64
C ARG A 51 0.40 -1.20 4.78
N ILE A 52 0.12 -1.46 3.52
CA ILE A 52 -0.56 -0.55 2.60
C ILE A 52 -1.91 -1.20 2.28
N GLU A 53 -2.97 -0.42 2.38
CA GLU A 53 -4.33 -0.84 2.11
C GLU A 53 -4.98 0.21 1.19
N VAL A 54 -5.47 -0.22 0.04
CA VAL A 54 -6.23 0.60 -0.90
C VAL A 54 -7.68 0.16 -0.86
N PHE A 55 -8.58 1.10 -0.65
CA PHE A 55 -10.01 0.82 -0.55
C PHE A 55 -10.84 1.96 -1.14
N ALA A 56 -11.99 1.61 -1.71
CA ALA A 56 -13.02 2.58 -2.05
C ALA A 56 -13.74 3.04 -0.77
N TYR A 57 -13.95 4.33 -0.60
CA TYR A 57 -14.72 4.89 0.54
C TYR A 57 -16.02 5.58 0.11
N LYS A 58 -16.30 5.61 -1.19
CA LYS A 58 -17.55 6.08 -1.81
C LYS A 58 -17.93 5.18 -2.98
N THR A 59 -19.21 5.16 -3.32
CA THR A 59 -19.78 4.38 -4.43
C THR A 59 -19.33 4.85 -5.82
N ASN A 60 -18.75 6.05 -5.94
CA ASN A 60 -18.18 6.56 -7.18
C ASN A 60 -16.72 6.10 -7.42
N GLY A 61 -16.21 5.19 -6.59
CA GLY A 61 -14.84 4.70 -6.67
C GLY A 61 -13.79 5.61 -6.02
N ALA A 62 -14.17 6.71 -5.36
CA ALA A 62 -13.20 7.52 -4.63
C ALA A 62 -12.41 6.66 -3.64
N ALA A 63 -11.08 6.77 -3.69
CA ALA A 63 -10.18 5.81 -3.08
C ALA A 63 -9.37 6.44 -1.94
N ALA A 64 -8.97 5.62 -0.99
CA ALA A 64 -7.98 6.01 -0.01
C ALA A 64 -6.89 4.96 0.10
N VAL A 65 -5.64 5.42 0.21
CA VAL A 65 -4.48 4.60 0.53
C VAL A 65 -4.18 4.79 2.01
N LYS A 66 -4.40 3.75 2.81
CA LYS A 66 -4.03 3.73 4.22
C LYS A 66 -2.69 3.03 4.39
N MET A 67 -1.77 3.72 5.05
CA MET A 67 -0.46 3.21 5.38
C MET A 67 -0.31 3.06 6.89
N VAL A 68 0.27 1.93 7.31
CA VAL A 68 0.63 1.68 8.70
C VAL A 68 2.04 1.13 8.74
N TYR A 69 2.90 1.79 9.50
CA TYR A 69 4.23 1.33 9.87
C TYR A 69 4.33 1.24 11.38
N ASP A 70 5.01 0.20 11.87
CA ASP A 70 5.36 0.04 13.27
C ASP A 70 6.70 -0.68 13.39
N ASN A 71 7.64 -0.14 14.16
CA ASN A 71 8.88 -0.86 14.48
C ASN A 71 8.72 -1.83 15.67
N ASN A 72 7.51 -1.95 16.25
CA ASN A 72 7.18 -2.85 17.37
C ASN A 72 8.10 -2.77 18.59
N ALA A 73 8.91 -1.71 18.71
CA ALA A 73 9.84 -1.56 19.82
C ALA A 73 9.09 -1.27 21.13
N ALA A 74 9.83 -1.29 22.24
CA ALA A 74 9.33 -0.83 23.53
C ALA A 74 8.87 0.64 23.43
N ALA A 75 7.96 1.06 24.31
CA ALA A 75 7.22 2.32 24.17
C ALA A 75 8.13 3.55 23.95
N GLU A 76 9.26 3.59 24.64
CA GLU A 76 10.27 4.65 24.58
C GLU A 76 11.08 4.69 23.28
N TYR A 77 11.11 3.58 22.51
CA TYR A 77 11.79 3.46 21.22
C TYR A 77 10.81 3.20 20.06
N ARG A 78 9.50 3.20 20.33
CA ARG A 78 8.48 2.82 19.35
C ARG A 78 8.25 3.96 18.37
N ASN A 79 8.47 3.65 17.11
CA ASN A 79 8.13 4.49 15.98
C ASN A 79 6.95 3.87 15.26
N ARG A 80 5.81 4.56 15.29
CA ARG A 80 4.59 4.15 14.60
C ARG A 80 4.06 5.31 13.77
N ALA A 81 3.78 5.04 12.50
CA ALA A 81 3.11 5.97 11.61
C ALA A 81 1.84 5.31 11.08
N ALA A 82 0.72 6.02 11.11
CA ALA A 82 -0.53 5.57 10.54
C ALA A 82 -1.28 6.76 9.95
N PHE A 83 -1.53 6.73 8.65
CA PHE A 83 -2.18 7.82 7.95
C PHE A 83 -2.90 7.30 6.70
N SER A 84 -3.77 8.14 6.15
CA SER A 84 -4.51 7.86 4.92
C SER A 84 -4.36 9.01 3.95
N ILE A 85 -4.15 8.69 2.68
CA ILE A 85 -4.12 9.64 1.57
C ILE A 85 -5.38 9.38 0.75
N ARG A 86 -6.25 10.38 0.63
CA ARG A 86 -7.40 10.34 -0.27
C ARG A 86 -6.91 10.59 -1.69
N THR A 87 -7.53 9.91 -2.65
CA THR A 87 -7.12 10.01 -4.05
C THR A 87 -8.24 9.57 -5.00
N SER A 88 -8.07 9.83 -6.29
CA SER A 88 -8.95 9.39 -7.35
C SER A 88 -8.69 7.93 -7.76
N PRO A 89 -9.65 7.27 -8.45
CA PRO A 89 -9.42 5.97 -9.08
C PRO A 89 -8.22 5.95 -10.04
N ALA A 90 -8.04 7.02 -10.81
CA ALA A 90 -6.98 7.09 -11.82
C ALA A 90 -5.60 7.10 -11.18
N SER A 91 -5.43 7.85 -10.08
CA SER A 91 -4.16 7.91 -9.36
C SER A 91 -3.83 6.60 -8.62
N ILE A 92 -4.83 5.77 -8.26
CA ILE A 92 -4.57 4.39 -7.82
C ILE A 92 -4.01 3.53 -8.95
N VAL A 93 -4.58 3.63 -10.16
CA VAL A 93 -4.09 2.88 -11.33
C VAL A 93 -2.66 3.32 -11.68
N GLU A 94 -2.37 4.62 -11.61
CA GLU A 94 -1.02 5.17 -11.77
C GLU A 94 -0.05 4.61 -10.74
N LEU A 95 -0.42 4.62 -9.45
CA LEU A 95 0.35 3.98 -8.38
C LEU A 95 0.61 2.50 -8.69
N GLY A 96 -0.38 1.79 -9.22
CA GLY A 96 -0.26 0.41 -9.65
C GLY A 96 0.76 0.20 -10.78
N HIS A 97 0.80 1.09 -11.77
CA HIS A 97 1.81 1.06 -12.83
C HIS A 97 3.21 1.35 -12.30
N LEU A 98 3.33 2.34 -11.41
CA LEU A 98 4.60 2.68 -10.76
C LEU A 98 5.14 1.48 -9.97
N LEU A 99 4.33 0.86 -9.11
CA LEU A 99 4.78 -0.26 -8.28
C LEU A 99 5.07 -1.54 -9.07
N ALA A 100 4.33 -1.81 -10.14
CA ALA A 100 4.56 -3.00 -10.97
C ALA A 100 5.82 -2.93 -11.83
N THR A 101 6.39 -1.74 -12.00
CA THR A 101 7.57 -1.49 -12.85
C THR A 101 8.76 -0.93 -12.06
N TRP A 102 8.54 -0.45 -10.84
CA TRP A 102 9.58 0.04 -9.96
C TRP A 102 10.61 -1.04 -9.71
N LYS A 103 11.91 -0.73 -9.86
CA LYS A 103 13.03 -1.62 -9.51
C LYS A 103 13.90 -0.97 -8.42
N PRO A 104 13.78 -1.38 -7.15
CA PRO A 104 14.51 -0.79 -6.02
C PRO A 104 16.04 -0.78 -6.18
N THR A 105 16.59 -1.72 -6.95
CA THR A 105 18.04 -1.81 -7.24
C THR A 105 18.54 -0.74 -8.21
N GLU A 106 17.66 -0.23 -9.07
CA GLU A 106 17.98 0.81 -10.06
C GLU A 106 17.56 2.19 -9.56
N GLN A 107 16.43 2.26 -8.85
CA GLN A 107 15.88 3.48 -8.29
C GLN A 107 15.39 3.19 -6.87
N ALA A 108 16.02 3.78 -5.85
CA ALA A 108 15.71 3.47 -4.46
C ALA A 108 14.35 4.02 -3.98
N GLU A 109 13.77 4.98 -4.71
CA GLU A 109 12.58 5.72 -4.28
C GLU A 109 11.59 5.90 -5.43
N VAL A 110 10.30 5.73 -5.15
CA VAL A 110 9.20 6.10 -6.04
C VAL A 110 8.50 7.32 -5.48
N VAL A 111 8.26 8.29 -6.35
CA VAL A 111 7.42 9.44 -6.03
C VAL A 111 6.07 9.23 -6.69
N TRP A 112 5.02 9.29 -5.88
CA TRP A 112 3.63 9.28 -6.34
C TRP A 112 2.93 10.49 -5.73
N VAL A 113 2.16 11.20 -6.54
CA VAL A 113 1.38 12.37 -6.12
C VAL A 113 -0.09 11.99 -6.28
N ALA A 114 -0.82 12.01 -5.17
CA ALA A 114 -2.25 11.78 -5.19
C ALA A 114 -2.96 12.98 -5.84
N ASP A 115 -3.93 12.69 -6.71
CA ASP A 115 -4.91 13.67 -7.18
C ASP A 115 -6.26 13.41 -6.50
N GLU A 116 -7.03 14.46 -6.22
CA GLU A 116 -8.39 14.34 -5.66
C GLU A 116 -9.48 14.59 -6.70
#